data_AF-A0A2I0L9R4-F1
#
_entry.id   AF-A0A2I0L9R4-F1
#
_cell.length_a   1.000
_cell.length_b   1.000
_cell.length_c   1.000
_cell.angle_alpha   90.00
_cell.angle_beta   90.00
_cell.angle_gamma   90.00
#
_symmetry.space_group_name_H-M   'P 1'
#
loop_
_entity.id
_entity.type
_entity.pdbx_description
1 polymer ?
#
loop_
_entity_poly.entity_id
_entity_poly.type
_entity_poly.pdbx_seq_one_letter_code
_entity_poly.pdbx_strand_id
1 'polypeptide(L)'
;MKPLKNSLLRAVATWVRRQPPKMKAFLALVLGIAAIVFLQMVVHDHDNLFVAAEAVHAVGISVLIYKLTKEKTCAGLSLKSQELTALFLAVRLYCSVVMEYDIHTFLDSATLATTLWVIYTIRFRLKSSYMQDKDNFPIYFLVLDTSGRLLTALGYGLWPSMVLLSEIVQTFILADFCYYYIKSVLGGQLVLRLPSGVV
;
A
#
# COMPACT_ATOMS: atom_id res chain seq x y z
N MET A 1 -9.18 15.16 -19.38
CA MET A 1 -10.25 15.47 -18.41
C MET A 1 -9.72 15.39 -16.97
N LYS A 2 -9.29 16.53 -16.38
CA LYS A 2 -8.92 16.68 -14.95
C LYS A 2 -9.30 18.05 -14.31
N PRO A 3 -10.44 18.73 -14.60
CA PRO A 3 -10.76 20.01 -13.93
C PRO A 3 -11.74 19.89 -12.73
N LEU A 4 -12.49 18.80 -12.59
CA LEU A 4 -13.64 18.75 -11.66
C LEU A 4 -13.25 18.58 -10.17
N LYS A 5 -12.28 17.71 -9.86
CA LYS A 5 -11.91 17.37 -8.47
C LYS A 5 -11.35 18.58 -7.69
N ASN A 6 -10.58 19.42 -8.37
CA ASN A 6 -10.00 20.64 -7.79
C ASN A 6 -11.06 21.74 -7.59
N SER A 7 -12.20 21.70 -8.29
CA SER A 7 -13.29 22.66 -8.12
C SER A 7 -14.09 22.37 -6.83
N LEU A 8 -14.44 21.10 -6.59
CA LEU A 8 -15.16 20.68 -5.38
C LEU A 8 -14.37 20.94 -4.10
N LEU A 9 -13.08 20.59 -4.07
CA LEU A 9 -12.23 20.85 -2.90
C LEU A 9 -12.14 22.35 -2.57
N ARG A 10 -12.03 23.20 -3.60
CA ARG A 10 -12.03 24.66 -3.44
C ARG A 10 -13.38 25.20 -3.00
N ALA A 11 -14.48 24.67 -3.54
CA ALA A 11 -15.83 25.06 -3.14
C ALA A 11 -16.10 24.74 -1.66
N VAL A 12 -15.75 23.52 -1.23
CA VAL A 12 -15.87 23.08 0.17
C VAL A 12 -14.98 23.92 1.08
N ALA A 13 -13.72 24.13 0.72
CA ALA A 13 -12.80 24.96 1.53
C ALA A 13 -13.31 26.40 1.67
N THR A 14 -13.85 26.98 0.60
CA THR A 14 -14.40 28.34 0.61
C THR A 14 -15.68 28.41 1.44
N TRP A 15 -16.53 27.39 1.36
CA TRP A 15 -17.75 27.28 2.17
C TRP A 15 -17.44 27.15 3.66
N VAL A 16 -16.46 26.30 4.05
CA VAL A 16 -16.01 26.15 5.44
C VAL A 16 -15.45 27.46 5.99
N ARG A 17 -14.67 28.20 5.19
CA ARG A 17 -14.12 29.51 5.61
C ARG A 17 -15.21 30.54 5.89
N ARG A 18 -16.33 30.49 5.16
CA ARG A 18 -17.48 31.42 5.31
C ARG A 18 -18.39 31.09 6.49
N GLN A 19 -18.22 29.95 7.15
CA GLN A 19 -19.06 29.58 8.30
C GLN A 19 -18.78 30.45 9.54
N PRO A 20 -19.80 30.77 10.36
CA PRO A 20 -19.64 31.52 11.59
C PRO A 20 -18.79 30.75 12.61
N PRO A 21 -18.13 31.44 13.57
CA PRO A 21 -17.20 30.80 14.51
C PRO A 21 -17.84 29.68 15.33
N LYS A 22 -19.14 29.80 15.68
CA LYS A 22 -19.92 28.75 16.36
C LYS A 22 -20.05 27.47 15.53
N MET A 23 -20.30 27.59 14.22
CA MET A 23 -20.42 26.45 13.30
C MET A 23 -19.07 25.79 13.05
N LYS A 24 -17.97 26.57 12.97
CA LYS A 24 -16.61 26.02 12.88
C LYS A 24 -16.23 25.23 14.13
N ALA A 25 -16.56 25.75 15.31
CA ALA A 25 -16.34 25.04 16.57
C ALA A 25 -17.15 23.73 16.64
N PHE A 26 -18.41 23.76 16.20
CA PHE A 26 -19.24 22.56 16.11
C PHE A 26 -18.68 21.52 15.11
N LEU A 27 -18.30 21.94 13.91
CA LEU A 27 -17.65 21.08 12.91
C LEU A 27 -16.35 20.47 13.45
N ALA A 28 -15.52 21.28 14.12
CA ALA A 28 -14.28 20.80 14.72
C ALA A 28 -14.53 19.79 15.86
N LEU A 29 -15.56 20.02 16.69
CA LEU A 29 -15.97 19.11 17.75
C LEU A 29 -16.48 17.78 17.16
N VAL A 30 -17.38 17.84 16.17
CA VAL A 30 -17.90 16.63 15.50
C VAL A 30 -16.77 15.84 14.84
N LEU A 31 -15.85 16.53 14.16
CA LEU A 31 -14.66 15.89 13.57
C LEU A 31 -13.76 15.27 14.65
N GLY A 32 -13.59 15.95 15.79
CA GLY A 32 -12.83 15.45 16.94
C GLY A 32 -13.45 14.22 17.57
N ILE A 33 -14.76 14.21 17.81
CA ILE A 33 -15.50 13.06 18.34
C ILE A 33 -15.43 11.89 17.34
N ALA A 34 -15.64 12.15 16.05
CA ALA A 34 -15.51 11.13 15.01
C ALA A 34 -14.10 10.53 14.96
N ALA A 35 -13.05 11.36 15.09
CA ALA A 35 -11.67 10.89 15.14
C ALA A 35 -11.38 10.07 16.41
N ILE A 36 -11.93 10.45 17.57
CA ILE A 36 -11.78 9.71 18.82
C ILE A 36 -12.50 8.36 18.76
N VAL A 37 -13.74 8.32 18.25
CA VAL A 37 -14.49 7.06 18.06
C VAL A 37 -13.78 6.15 17.07
N PHE A 38 -13.26 6.72 15.97
CA PHE A 38 -12.46 5.97 15.01
C PHE A 38 -11.20 5.40 15.66
N LEU A 39 -10.44 6.22 16.41
CA LEU A 39 -9.28 5.75 17.16
C LEU A 39 -9.64 4.67 18.18
N GLN A 40 -10.77 4.81 18.89
CA GLN A 40 -11.24 3.79 19.82
C GLN A 40 -11.62 2.49 19.10
N MET A 41 -12.26 2.55 17.93
CA MET A 41 -12.50 1.34 17.14
C MET A 41 -11.19 0.69 16.68
N VAL A 42 -10.22 1.48 16.20
CA VAL A 42 -8.93 0.93 15.75
C VAL A 42 -8.12 0.34 16.92
N VAL A 43 -8.18 0.94 18.11
CA VAL A 43 -7.51 0.44 19.31
C VAL A 43 -8.23 -0.78 19.90
N HIS A 44 -9.56 -0.81 19.90
CA HIS A 44 -10.34 -1.89 20.52
C HIS A 44 -10.44 -3.13 19.63
N ASP A 45 -10.58 -2.96 18.32
CA ASP A 45 -10.65 -4.04 17.32
C ASP A 45 -9.34 -4.24 16.57
N HIS A 46 -8.20 -3.90 17.19
CA HIS A 46 -6.90 -3.97 16.55
C HIS A 46 -6.67 -5.35 15.87
N ASP A 47 -6.98 -6.44 16.57
CA ASP A 47 -6.67 -7.79 16.09
C ASP A 47 -7.57 -8.18 14.91
N ASN A 48 -8.84 -7.77 14.93
CA ASN A 48 -9.78 -7.98 13.83
C ASN A 48 -9.36 -7.18 12.59
N LEU A 49 -8.93 -5.94 12.77
CA LEU A 49 -8.44 -5.09 11.68
C LEU A 49 -7.12 -5.62 11.11
N PHE A 50 -6.21 -6.09 11.96
CA PHE A 50 -4.96 -6.71 11.54
C PHE A 50 -5.22 -8.00 10.75
N VAL A 51 -6.08 -8.88 11.26
CA VAL A 51 -6.43 -10.12 10.57
C VAL A 51 -7.13 -9.84 9.24
N ALA A 52 -8.02 -8.83 9.18
CA ALA A 52 -8.66 -8.42 7.95
C ALA A 52 -7.65 -7.83 6.94
N ALA A 53 -6.74 -6.99 7.39
CA ALA A 53 -5.63 -6.42 6.61
C ALA A 53 -4.76 -7.53 5.99
N GLU A 54 -4.27 -8.45 6.82
CA GLU A 54 -3.45 -9.56 6.34
C GLU A 54 -4.23 -10.53 5.45
N ALA A 55 -5.53 -10.75 5.68
CA ALA A 55 -6.36 -11.55 4.78
C ALA A 55 -6.49 -10.90 3.39
N VAL A 56 -6.75 -9.59 3.32
CA VAL A 56 -6.80 -8.84 2.05
C VAL A 56 -5.44 -8.90 1.35
N HIS A 57 -4.36 -8.72 2.09
CA HIS A 57 -3.01 -8.81 1.54
C HIS A 57 -2.69 -10.21 1.00
N ALA A 58 -3.03 -11.26 1.76
CA ALA A 58 -2.87 -12.66 1.36
C ALA A 58 -3.64 -12.99 0.07
N VAL A 59 -4.85 -12.46 -0.09
CA VAL A 59 -5.62 -12.60 -1.34
C VAL A 59 -4.91 -11.88 -2.49
N GLY A 60 -4.46 -10.64 -2.28
CA GLY A 60 -3.75 -9.86 -3.30
C GLY A 60 -2.47 -10.54 -3.78
N ILE A 61 -1.62 -11.00 -2.86
CA ILE A 61 -0.37 -11.70 -3.20
C ILE A 61 -0.65 -13.05 -3.87
N SER A 62 -1.72 -13.76 -3.48
CA SER A 62 -2.13 -15.02 -4.11
C SER A 62 -2.53 -14.83 -5.57
N VAL A 63 -3.32 -13.80 -5.88
CA VAL A 63 -3.68 -13.45 -7.26
C VAL A 63 -2.43 -13.08 -8.07
N LEU A 64 -1.51 -12.33 -7.46
CA LEU A 64 -0.25 -11.96 -8.11
C LEU A 64 0.62 -13.19 -8.42
N ILE A 65 0.79 -14.10 -7.45
CA ILE A 65 1.53 -15.35 -7.63
C ILE A 65 0.89 -16.22 -8.72
N TYR A 66 -0.44 -16.33 -8.73
CA TYR A 66 -1.17 -17.04 -9.79
C TYR A 66 -0.83 -16.46 -11.17
N LYS A 67 -0.91 -15.14 -11.33
CA LYS A 67 -0.55 -14.45 -12.57
C LYS A 67 0.90 -14.75 -12.99
N LEU A 68 1.87 -14.55 -12.11
CA LEU A 68 3.29 -14.77 -12.42
C LEU A 68 3.59 -16.23 -12.77
N THR A 69 2.87 -17.17 -12.15
CA THR A 69 3.07 -18.61 -12.36
C THR A 69 2.43 -19.09 -13.67
N LYS A 70 1.21 -18.63 -13.97
CA LYS A 70 0.44 -19.07 -15.14
C LYS A 70 0.78 -18.28 -16.40
N GLU A 71 0.78 -16.95 -16.32
CA GLU A 71 1.00 -16.10 -17.48
C GLU A 71 2.50 -15.93 -17.80
N LYS A 72 3.39 -16.29 -16.86
CA LYS A 72 4.86 -16.19 -17.02
C LYS A 72 5.30 -14.79 -17.49
N THR A 73 4.61 -13.76 -17.02
CA THR A 73 4.90 -12.36 -17.33
C THR A 73 4.71 -11.49 -16.09
N CYS A 74 5.59 -10.51 -15.92
CA CYS A 74 5.48 -9.45 -14.91
C CYS A 74 5.07 -8.10 -15.53
N ALA A 75 4.51 -8.11 -16.75
CA ALA A 75 4.01 -6.89 -17.38
C ALA A 75 2.95 -6.20 -16.49
N GLY A 76 3.12 -4.89 -16.31
CA GLY A 76 2.24 -4.07 -15.46
C GLY A 76 2.51 -4.18 -13.95
N LEU A 77 3.59 -4.84 -13.53
CA LEU A 77 4.00 -4.91 -12.12
C LEU A 77 5.17 -3.96 -11.86
N SER A 78 5.04 -3.12 -10.83
CA SER A 78 6.13 -2.25 -10.35
C SER A 78 7.01 -3.03 -9.36
N LEU A 79 8.28 -3.23 -9.71
CA LEU A 79 9.27 -3.86 -8.84
C LEU A 79 9.55 -2.97 -7.63
N LYS A 80 9.62 -1.65 -7.86
CA LYS A 80 9.80 -0.65 -6.81
C LYS A 80 8.70 -0.76 -5.75
N SER A 81 7.45 -0.88 -6.17
CA SER A 81 6.32 -1.01 -5.23
C SER A 81 6.41 -2.30 -4.40
N GLN A 82 6.88 -3.41 -4.99
CA GLN A 82 7.10 -4.65 -4.25
C GLN A 82 8.24 -4.52 -3.23
N GLU A 83 9.35 -3.87 -3.59
CA GLU A 83 10.48 -3.61 -2.68
C GLU A 83 10.08 -2.70 -1.52
N LEU A 84 9.26 -1.68 -1.78
CA LEU A 84 8.71 -0.80 -0.75
C LEU A 84 7.79 -1.57 0.21
N THR A 85 6.95 -2.45 -0.33
CA THR A 85 6.08 -3.34 0.47
C THR A 85 6.92 -4.25 1.37
N ALA A 86 7.99 -4.85 0.84
CA ALA A 86 8.89 -5.70 1.61
C ALA A 86 9.62 -4.93 2.73
N LEU A 87 10.10 -3.71 2.47
CA LEU A 87 10.70 -2.85 3.50
C LEU A 87 9.69 -2.57 4.62
N PHE A 88 8.45 -2.25 4.26
CA PHE A 88 7.41 -1.95 5.22
C PHE A 88 7.07 -3.17 6.10
N LEU A 89 6.86 -4.34 5.49
CA LEU A 89 6.61 -5.60 6.20
C LEU A 89 7.78 -6.01 7.09
N ALA A 90 9.02 -5.73 6.69
CA ALA A 90 10.20 -6.00 7.52
C ALA A 90 10.23 -5.13 8.79
N VAL A 91 9.86 -3.85 8.68
CA VAL A 91 9.71 -2.97 9.86
C VAL A 91 8.58 -3.47 10.76
N ARG A 92 7.44 -3.88 10.18
CA ARG A 92 6.30 -4.41 10.94
C ARG A 92 6.66 -5.69 11.70
N LEU A 93 7.33 -6.62 11.02
CA LEU A 93 7.82 -7.86 11.63
C LEU A 93 8.83 -7.58 12.76
N TYR A 94 9.75 -6.64 12.57
CA TYR A 94 10.69 -6.25 13.62
C TYR A 94 9.96 -5.70 14.86
N CYS A 95 8.98 -4.81 14.67
CA CYS A 95 8.15 -4.31 15.75
C CYS A 95 7.36 -5.42 16.44
N SER A 96 6.77 -6.35 15.69
CA SER A 96 6.04 -7.51 16.22
C SER A 96 6.94 -8.39 17.09
N VAL A 97 8.13 -8.75 16.61
CA VAL A 97 9.10 -9.57 17.35
C VAL A 97 9.54 -8.92 18.67
N VAL A 98 9.67 -7.59 18.71
CA VAL A 98 10.07 -6.85 19.92
C VAL A 98 8.90 -6.66 20.89
N MET A 99 7.65 -6.65 20.41
CA MET A 99 6.47 -6.32 21.20
C MET A 99 5.76 -7.56 21.78
N GLU A 100 5.64 -8.68 21.05
CA GLU A 100 5.11 -9.96 21.56
C GLU A 100 5.28 -11.12 20.56
N TYR A 101 5.58 -12.33 21.05
CA TYR A 101 5.87 -13.51 20.22
C TYR A 101 4.59 -14.31 19.86
N ASP A 102 3.61 -13.65 19.25
CA ASP A 102 2.31 -14.26 18.92
C ASP A 102 2.15 -14.59 17.42
N ILE A 103 0.98 -15.11 17.04
CA ILE A 103 0.55 -15.49 15.68
C ILE A 103 0.72 -14.38 14.65
N HIS A 104 0.71 -13.11 15.07
CA HIS A 104 1.01 -11.93 14.26
C HIS A 104 2.41 -12.01 13.62
N THR A 105 3.40 -12.45 14.38
CA THR A 105 4.78 -12.62 13.89
C THR A 105 4.87 -13.69 12.80
N PHE A 106 4.08 -14.75 12.92
CA PHE A 106 4.02 -15.81 11.92
C PHE A 106 3.35 -15.31 10.62
N LEU A 107 2.23 -14.60 10.73
CA LEU A 107 1.51 -14.03 9.59
C LEU A 107 2.38 -13.00 8.84
N ASP A 108 2.99 -12.05 9.54
CA ASP A 108 3.88 -11.05 8.94
C ASP A 108 5.11 -11.71 8.28
N SER A 109 5.67 -12.77 8.88
CA SER A 109 6.78 -13.53 8.29
C SER A 109 6.39 -14.23 7.00
N ALA A 110 5.22 -14.87 6.96
CA ALA A 110 4.70 -15.53 5.76
C ALA A 110 4.41 -14.51 4.64
N THR A 111 3.84 -13.37 4.99
CA THR A 111 3.56 -12.26 4.06
C THR A 111 4.86 -11.63 3.52
N LEU A 112 5.88 -11.43 4.36
CA LEU A 112 7.19 -10.97 3.91
C LEU A 112 7.87 -11.99 2.98
N ALA A 113 7.86 -13.27 3.35
CA ALA A 113 8.48 -14.33 2.55
C ALA A 113 7.85 -14.44 1.15
N THR A 114 6.52 -14.38 1.06
CA THR A 114 5.81 -14.41 -0.23
C THR A 114 6.07 -13.16 -1.08
N THR A 115 6.17 -11.99 -0.46
CA THR A 115 6.57 -10.75 -1.15
C THR A 115 7.99 -10.82 -1.69
N LEU A 116 8.95 -11.32 -0.90
CA LEU A 116 10.33 -11.53 -1.33
C LEU A 116 10.41 -12.55 -2.48
N TRP A 117 9.60 -13.59 -2.46
CA TRP A 117 9.50 -14.56 -3.56
C TRP A 117 9.02 -13.89 -4.87
N VAL A 118 8.04 -12.99 -4.79
CA VAL A 118 7.58 -12.21 -5.95
C VAL A 118 8.71 -11.33 -6.49
N ILE A 119 9.42 -10.60 -5.63
CA ILE A 119 10.57 -9.77 -6.02
C ILE A 119 11.64 -10.61 -6.71
N TYR A 120 11.98 -11.77 -6.14
CA TYR A 120 12.93 -12.72 -6.73
C TYR A 120 12.47 -13.19 -8.12
N THR A 121 11.19 -13.54 -8.26
CA THR A 121 10.63 -14.00 -9.54
C THR A 121 10.72 -12.92 -10.61
N ILE A 122 10.43 -11.66 -10.28
CA ILE A 122 10.57 -10.53 -11.21
C ILE A 122 12.04 -10.31 -11.60
N ARG A 123 12.96 -10.26 -10.62
CA ARG A 123 14.37 -9.93 -10.86
C ARG A 123 15.14 -11.01 -11.62
N PHE A 124 14.82 -12.28 -11.39
CA PHE A 124 15.62 -13.38 -11.93
C PHE A 124 14.89 -14.25 -12.96
N ARG A 125 13.60 -14.54 -12.75
CA ARG A 125 12.86 -15.46 -13.65
C ARG A 125 12.16 -14.72 -14.80
N LEU A 126 11.61 -13.54 -14.52
CA LEU A 126 10.76 -12.80 -15.46
C LEU A 126 11.35 -11.44 -15.86
N LYS A 127 12.67 -11.25 -15.67
CA LYS A 127 13.37 -9.99 -15.95
C LYS A 127 13.14 -9.47 -17.37
N SER A 128 13.01 -10.37 -18.35
CA SER A 128 12.78 -10.00 -19.76
C SER A 128 11.42 -9.35 -20.02
N SER A 129 10.41 -9.62 -19.19
CA SER A 129 9.06 -9.05 -19.30
C SER A 129 8.88 -7.79 -18.44
N TYR A 130 9.90 -7.40 -17.69
CA TYR A 130 9.86 -6.27 -16.77
C TYR A 130 10.01 -4.95 -17.53
N MET A 131 9.04 -4.05 -17.38
CA MET A 131 8.97 -2.77 -18.08
C MET A 131 9.64 -1.64 -17.29
N GLN A 132 10.98 -1.66 -17.19
CA GLN A 132 11.74 -0.73 -16.37
C GLN A 132 11.45 0.75 -16.69
N ASP A 133 11.26 1.10 -17.97
CA ASP A 133 11.00 2.47 -18.42
C ASP A 133 9.66 3.03 -17.91
N LYS A 134 8.72 2.15 -17.54
CA LYS A 134 7.43 2.53 -16.95
C LYS A 134 7.47 2.56 -15.42
N ASP A 135 8.46 1.95 -14.78
CA ASP A 135 8.58 1.87 -13.32
C ASP A 135 9.41 3.03 -12.72
N ASN A 136 8.96 4.26 -12.99
CA ASN A 136 9.64 5.47 -12.53
C ASN A 136 9.15 5.95 -11.14
N PHE A 137 8.72 5.05 -10.27
CA PHE A 137 8.20 5.42 -8.96
C PHE A 137 9.26 6.17 -8.13
N PRO A 138 8.95 7.35 -7.56
CA PRO A 138 9.89 8.14 -6.78
C PRO A 138 9.99 7.60 -5.33
N ILE A 139 10.67 6.46 -5.17
CA ILE A 139 10.90 5.83 -3.84
C ILE A 139 11.80 6.67 -2.93
N TYR A 140 12.71 7.45 -3.51
CA TYR A 140 13.76 8.15 -2.75
C TYR A 140 13.24 9.11 -1.67
N PHE A 141 12.04 9.67 -1.84
CA PHE A 141 11.50 10.63 -0.88
C PHE A 141 10.91 9.96 0.39
N LEU A 142 10.43 8.71 0.28
CA LEU A 142 9.76 8.03 1.39
C LEU A 142 10.76 7.40 2.38
N VAL A 143 11.90 6.93 1.89
CA VAL A 143 12.90 6.21 2.70
C VAL A 143 13.83 7.17 3.46
N LEU A 144 14.12 8.35 2.90
CA LEU A 144 15.08 9.31 3.47
C LEU A 144 14.49 10.21 4.58
N ASP A 145 13.17 10.43 4.63
CA ASP A 145 12.55 11.30 5.64
C ASP A 145 12.38 10.60 7.01
N THR A 146 12.39 9.26 7.03
CA THR A 146 12.28 8.45 8.26
C THR A 146 13.64 8.08 8.84
N SER A 147 14.41 9.09 9.27
CA SER A 147 15.68 8.92 10.01
C SER A 147 15.50 8.41 11.44
N GLY A 148 15.00 7.19 11.62
CA GLY A 148 14.95 6.47 12.92
C GLY A 148 13.96 7.01 13.98
N ARG A 149 13.45 8.23 13.83
CA ARG A 149 12.46 8.85 14.74
C ARG A 149 11.09 8.19 14.71
N LEU A 150 10.71 7.58 13.58
CA LEU A 150 9.50 6.75 13.50
C LEU A 150 9.68 5.48 14.34
N LEU A 151 10.87 4.85 14.31
CA LEU A 151 11.20 3.63 15.06
C LEU A 151 11.07 3.75 16.57
N THR A 152 11.28 4.96 17.12
CA THR A 152 11.16 5.23 18.57
C THR A 152 9.73 5.63 18.97
N ALA A 153 8.98 6.27 18.07
CA ALA A 153 7.55 6.56 18.27
C ALA A 153 6.65 5.31 18.10
N LEU A 154 7.17 4.28 17.42
CA LEU A 154 6.51 3.01 17.08
C LEU A 154 6.11 2.14 18.28
N GLY A 155 6.82 2.22 19.41
CA GLY A 155 6.64 1.30 20.55
C GLY A 155 5.64 1.74 21.63
N TYR A 156 5.14 2.99 21.62
CA TYR A 156 4.42 3.57 22.77
C TYR A 156 2.99 4.09 22.49
N GLY A 157 2.40 3.80 21.33
CA GLY A 157 0.97 4.11 21.08
C GLY A 157 0.57 4.54 19.66
N LEU A 158 1.52 4.65 18.72
CA LEU A 158 1.22 5.02 17.32
C LEU A 158 1.00 3.83 16.38
N TRP A 159 1.06 2.60 16.90
CA TRP A 159 0.92 1.38 16.11
C TRP A 159 -0.39 1.28 15.31
N PRO A 160 -1.57 1.65 15.86
CA PRO A 160 -2.81 1.80 15.10
C PRO A 160 -2.69 2.70 13.85
N SER A 161 -2.02 3.84 13.98
CA SER A 161 -1.81 4.80 12.88
C SER A 161 -0.87 4.24 11.81
N MET A 162 0.10 3.43 12.22
CA MET A 162 1.03 2.71 11.34
C MET A 162 0.33 1.62 10.54
N VAL A 163 -0.55 0.84 11.16
CA VAL A 163 -1.41 -0.13 10.46
C VAL A 163 -2.27 0.61 9.43
N LEU A 164 -2.84 1.76 9.78
CA LEU A 164 -3.64 2.55 8.85
C LEU A 164 -2.82 3.08 7.66
N LEU A 165 -1.64 3.63 7.93
CA LEU A 165 -0.72 4.10 6.90
C LEU A 165 -0.27 2.96 5.99
N SER A 166 -0.03 1.78 6.57
CA SER A 166 0.34 0.59 5.83
C SER A 166 -0.75 0.12 4.89
N GLU A 167 -2.00 0.13 5.36
CA GLU A 167 -3.17 -0.22 4.58
C GLU A 167 -3.39 0.76 3.44
N ILE A 168 -3.19 2.06 3.69
CA ILE A 168 -3.23 3.07 2.64
C ILE A 168 -2.16 2.78 1.59
N VAL A 169 -0.92 2.51 1.99
CA VAL A 169 0.20 2.22 1.07
C VAL A 169 -0.05 0.92 0.29
N GLN A 170 -0.41 -0.17 0.97
CA GLN A 170 -0.75 -1.45 0.35
C GLN A 170 -1.96 -1.34 -0.57
N THR A 171 -3.00 -0.58 -0.20
CA THR A 171 -4.17 -0.31 -1.05
C THR A 171 -3.79 0.48 -2.29
N PHE A 172 -2.92 1.50 -2.18
CA PHE A 172 -2.43 2.24 -3.35
C PHE A 172 -1.61 1.34 -4.28
N ILE A 173 -0.78 0.45 -3.73
CA ILE A 173 0.03 -0.50 -4.51
C ILE A 173 -0.85 -1.55 -5.19
N LEU A 174 -1.84 -2.11 -4.48
CA LEU A 174 -2.81 -3.04 -5.04
C LEU A 174 -3.68 -2.37 -6.10
N ALA A 175 -4.09 -1.11 -5.89
CA ALA A 175 -4.85 -0.34 -6.88
C ALA A 175 -4.04 -0.04 -8.14
N ASP A 176 -2.75 0.28 -7.99
CA ASP A 176 -1.84 0.48 -9.13
C ASP A 176 -1.66 -0.83 -9.92
N PHE A 177 -1.45 -1.95 -9.22
CA PHE A 177 -1.43 -3.28 -9.83
C PHE A 177 -2.75 -3.59 -10.55
N CYS A 178 -3.90 -3.39 -9.91
CA CYS A 178 -5.22 -3.64 -10.51
C CYS A 178 -5.43 -2.77 -11.75
N TYR A 179 -5.04 -1.50 -11.70
CA TYR A 179 -5.14 -0.58 -12.84
C TYR A 179 -4.30 -1.07 -14.03
N TYR A 180 -3.02 -1.38 -13.82
CA TYR A 180 -2.15 -1.87 -14.90
C TYR A 180 -2.51 -3.26 -15.38
N TYR A 181 -2.97 -4.15 -14.48
CA TYR A 181 -3.42 -5.49 -14.83
C TYR A 181 -4.68 -5.44 -15.69
N ILE A 182 -5.72 -4.73 -15.25
CA ILE A 182 -6.97 -4.56 -16.01
C ILE A 182 -6.67 -3.90 -17.35
N LYS A 183 -5.80 -2.89 -17.38
CA LYS A 183 -5.37 -2.25 -18.63
C LYS A 183 -4.62 -3.22 -19.57
N SER A 184 -3.81 -4.12 -19.04
CA SER A 184 -3.11 -5.15 -19.83
C SER A 184 -4.07 -6.19 -20.41
N VAL A 185 -5.08 -6.61 -19.62
CA VAL A 185 -6.11 -7.58 -20.03
C VAL A 185 -7.05 -6.96 -21.08
N LEU A 186 -7.58 -5.76 -20.82
CA LEU A 186 -8.49 -5.05 -21.74
C LEU A 186 -7.79 -4.62 -23.03
N GLY A 187 -6.49 -4.35 -22.98
CA GLY A 187 -5.70 -4.01 -24.16
C GLY A 187 -5.42 -5.19 -25.10
N GLY A 188 -5.85 -6.42 -24.76
CA GLY A 188 -5.52 -7.64 -25.52
C GLY A 188 -4.01 -7.96 -25.58
N GLN A 189 -3.19 -7.14 -24.92
CA GLN A 189 -1.75 -7.29 -24.81
C GLN A 189 -1.44 -8.18 -23.60
N LEU A 190 -1.84 -9.44 -23.68
CA LEU A 190 -1.35 -10.48 -22.76
C LEU A 190 0.17 -10.68 -22.92
N VAL A 191 0.73 -10.21 -24.03
CA VAL A 191 2.16 -10.09 -24.27
C VAL A 191 2.37 -8.83 -25.10
N LEU A 192 3.04 -7.81 -24.56
CA LEU A 192 3.73 -6.85 -25.43
C LEU A 192 4.94 -7.61 -25.98
N ARG A 193 4.70 -8.52 -26.95
CA ARG A 193 5.78 -9.10 -27.74
C ARG A 193 6.32 -7.93 -28.54
N LEU A 194 7.44 -7.38 -28.10
CA LEU A 194 8.31 -6.69 -29.04
C LEU A 194 8.59 -7.67 -30.19
N PRO A 195 8.46 -7.23 -31.45
CA PRO A 195 8.76 -8.10 -32.58
C PRO A 195 10.19 -8.60 -32.40
N SER A 196 10.33 -9.92 -32.26
CA SER A 196 11.60 -10.60 -32.36
C SER A 196 12.04 -10.52 -33.82
N GLY A 197 12.88 -9.54 -34.13
CA GLY A 197 13.56 -9.33 -35.41
C GLY A 197 14.25 -7.97 -35.32
N VAL A 198 15.57 -7.85 -35.39
CA VAL A 198 16.45 -8.35 -36.44
C VAL A 198 17.83 -8.66 -35.82
N VAL A 199 18.37 -9.84 -36.19
CA VAL A 199 19.77 -10.31 -36.22
C VAL A 199 20.76 -9.69 -35.23
#